data_AF-A0A3N1AWX1-F1
#
_entry.id   AF-A0A3N1AWX1-F1
#
_cell.length_a   1.000
_cell.length_b   1.000
_cell.length_c   1.000
_cell.angle_alpha   90.00
_cell.angle_beta   90.00
_cell.angle_gamma   90.00
#
_symmetry.space_group_name_H-M   'P 1'
#
loop_
_entity.id
_entity.type
_entity.pdbx_description
1 polymer ?
#
loop_
_entity_poly.entity_id
_entity_poly.type
_entity_poly.pdbx_seq_one_letter_code
_entity_poly.pdbx_strand_id
1 'polypeptide(L)'
;MPSDRTRTAGHRPTRTAGHRPGRTDESDGAAAYRAFVEAVNMSPGELEKWLRTPESTAAGQHHDGGESVGHASGRRIVDLLRTKREALSDDDYAHMRKVVGYVHRHLAQRPSGDVSDTRWRHSLMNWGHDPLKA
;
A
#
# COMPACT_ATOMS: atom_id res chain seq x y z
N MET A 1 21.38 -67.45 -4.84
CA MET A 1 19.94 -67.29 -5.10
C MET A 1 19.45 -66.08 -4.31
N PRO A 2 18.96 -65.03 -4.97
CA PRO A 2 18.83 -63.70 -4.37
C PRO A 2 17.52 -63.51 -3.59
N SER A 3 17.65 -62.74 -2.51
CA SER A 3 16.60 -62.29 -1.61
C SER A 3 15.59 -61.39 -2.33
N ASP A 4 14.30 -61.69 -2.17
CA ASP A 4 13.23 -60.87 -2.72
C ASP A 4 12.92 -59.68 -1.78
N ARG A 5 12.90 -58.50 -2.38
CA ARG A 5 12.62 -57.20 -1.75
C ARG A 5 11.13 -56.91 -1.93
N THR A 6 10.38 -56.74 -0.85
CA THR A 6 9.13 -55.97 -0.90
C THR A 6 9.09 -54.95 0.24
N ARG A 7 9.36 -53.70 -0.15
CA ARG A 7 9.28 -52.49 0.67
C ARG A 7 7.89 -51.90 0.48
N THR A 8 6.96 -52.17 1.41
CA THR A 8 5.65 -51.48 1.42
C THR A 8 5.79 -50.16 2.16
N ALA A 9 5.90 -49.07 1.39
CA ALA A 9 5.80 -47.71 1.91
C ALA A 9 4.31 -47.39 2.18
N GLY A 10 3.93 -47.31 3.45
CA GLY A 10 2.64 -46.77 3.87
C GLY A 10 2.61 -45.26 3.63
N HIS A 11 1.90 -44.85 2.58
CA HIS A 11 1.64 -43.45 2.24
C HIS A 11 0.69 -42.86 3.29
N ARG A 12 1.17 -41.89 4.08
CA ARG A 12 0.33 -41.13 5.02
C ARG A 12 -0.41 -40.06 4.22
N PRO A 13 -1.75 -40.05 4.15
CA PRO A 13 -2.44 -38.93 3.53
C PRO A 13 -2.30 -37.72 4.46
N THR A 14 -1.56 -36.71 4.03
CA THR A 14 -1.63 -35.39 4.65
C THR A 14 -3.02 -34.83 4.38
N ARG A 15 -3.88 -34.85 5.39
CA ARG A 15 -5.11 -34.06 5.44
C ARG A 15 -4.71 -32.61 5.26
N THR A 16 -4.92 -32.08 4.06
CA THR A 16 -4.94 -30.64 3.77
C THR A 16 -5.95 -30.03 4.74
N ALA A 17 -5.47 -29.22 5.67
CA ALA A 17 -6.32 -28.41 6.51
C ALA A 17 -7.08 -27.46 5.60
N GLY A 18 -8.42 -27.57 5.60
CA GLY A 18 -9.28 -26.61 4.94
C GLY A 18 -9.02 -25.22 5.52
N HIS A 19 -8.55 -24.30 4.68
CA HIS A 19 -8.59 -22.89 4.97
C HIS A 19 -10.07 -22.51 5.16
N ARG A 20 -10.45 -22.13 6.39
CA ARG A 20 -11.71 -21.42 6.64
C ARG A 20 -11.40 -19.93 6.53
N PRO A 21 -11.70 -19.24 5.40
CA PRO A 21 -11.70 -17.80 5.38
C PRO A 21 -13.00 -17.35 6.05
N GLY A 22 -12.93 -16.46 7.04
CA GLY A 22 -14.17 -15.92 7.60
C GLY A 22 -14.06 -15.18 8.92
N ARG A 23 -12.87 -14.79 9.38
CA ARG A 23 -12.77 -13.88 10.54
C ARG A 23 -11.53 -12.99 10.57
N THR A 24 -10.44 -13.40 9.94
CA THR A 24 -9.19 -12.63 9.94
C THR A 24 -9.14 -11.57 8.84
N ASP A 25 -9.67 -11.86 7.65
CA ASP A 25 -9.52 -11.00 6.48
C ASP A 25 -10.36 -9.70 6.55
N GLU A 26 -11.62 -9.81 6.99
CA GLU A 26 -12.49 -8.63 7.19
C GLU A 26 -11.99 -7.74 8.33
N SER A 27 -11.41 -8.34 9.38
CA SER A 27 -10.76 -7.61 10.48
C SER A 27 -9.49 -6.88 10.01
N ASP A 28 -8.69 -7.53 9.16
CA ASP A 28 -7.47 -6.95 8.58
C ASP A 28 -7.79 -5.84 7.56
N GLY A 29 -8.83 -6.02 6.73
CA GLY A 29 -9.32 -4.99 5.81
C GLY A 29 -9.85 -3.77 6.56
N ALA A 30 -10.64 -3.99 7.61
CA ALA A 30 -11.13 -2.89 8.46
C ALA A 30 -9.98 -2.14 9.17
N ALA A 31 -8.96 -2.85 9.65
CA ALA A 31 -7.77 -2.23 10.24
C ALA A 31 -6.96 -1.44 9.20
N ALA A 32 -6.75 -2.00 8.01
CA ALA A 32 -6.06 -1.33 6.91
C ALA A 32 -6.77 -0.05 6.48
N TYR A 33 -8.10 -0.08 6.37
CA TYR A 33 -8.90 1.09 6.03
C TYR A 33 -8.77 2.20 7.08
N ARG A 34 -8.89 1.87 8.37
CA ARG A 34 -8.73 2.86 9.46
C ARG A 34 -7.35 3.50 9.43
N ALA A 35 -6.29 2.71 9.36
CA ALA A 35 -4.94 3.23 9.30
C ALA A 35 -4.71 4.09 8.03
N PHE A 36 -5.34 3.73 6.91
CA PHE A 36 -5.25 4.49 5.67
C PHE A 36 -5.91 5.87 5.77
N VAL A 37 -7.14 5.95 6.30
CA VAL A 37 -7.82 7.24 6.47
C VAL A 37 -7.16 8.14 7.52
N GLU A 38 -6.41 7.55 8.47
CA GLU A 38 -5.57 8.30 9.40
C GLU A 38 -4.27 8.80 8.75
N ALA A 39 -3.67 7.99 7.88
CA ALA A 39 -2.41 8.34 7.22
C ALA A 39 -2.60 9.32 6.05
N VAL A 40 -3.71 9.28 5.32
CA VAL A 40 -3.98 10.16 4.17
C VAL A 40 -4.79 11.37 4.63
N ASN A 41 -4.14 12.53 4.72
CA ASN A 41 -4.76 13.77 5.22
C ASN A 41 -5.13 14.77 4.11
N MET A 42 -4.80 14.48 2.85
CA MET A 42 -5.24 15.27 1.69
C MET A 42 -6.57 14.75 1.16
N SER A 43 -7.52 15.65 0.90
CA SER A 43 -8.77 15.28 0.22
C SER A 43 -8.51 14.85 -1.23
N PRO A 44 -9.45 14.11 -1.87
CA PRO A 44 -9.30 13.70 -3.28
C PRO A 44 -9.02 14.88 -4.22
N GLY A 45 -9.73 16.00 -4.03
CA GLY A 45 -9.57 17.18 -4.89
C GLY A 45 -8.24 17.89 -4.67
N GLU A 46 -7.74 17.94 -3.43
CA GLU A 46 -6.41 18.50 -3.13
C GLU A 46 -5.30 17.64 -3.73
N LEU A 47 -5.39 16.32 -3.55
CA LEU A 47 -4.42 15.39 -4.09
C LEU A 47 -4.42 15.40 -5.63
N GLU A 48 -5.59 15.42 -6.27
CA GLU A 48 -5.68 15.58 -7.73
C GLU A 48 -5.05 16.87 -8.24
N LYS A 49 -5.28 17.98 -7.52
CA LYS A 49 -4.67 19.26 -7.87
C LYS A 49 -3.16 19.19 -7.75
N TRP A 50 -2.67 18.58 -6.67
CA TRP A 50 -1.24 18.35 -6.45
C TRP A 50 -0.61 17.49 -7.55
N LEU A 51 -1.24 16.38 -7.93
CA LEU A 51 -0.75 15.45 -8.96
C LEU A 51 -0.66 16.06 -10.36
N ARG A 52 -1.27 17.22 -10.61
CA ARG A 52 -1.13 17.95 -11.88
C ARG A 52 0.09 18.86 -11.92
N THR A 53 0.84 18.97 -10.84
CA THR A 53 1.98 19.90 -10.74
C THR A 53 3.28 19.27 -11.28
N PRO A 54 4.19 20.07 -11.87
CA PRO A 54 5.52 19.60 -12.23
C PRO A 54 6.29 19.01 -11.05
N GLU A 55 6.13 19.60 -9.86
CA GLU A 55 6.79 19.17 -8.62
C GLU A 55 6.37 17.75 -8.23
N SER A 56 5.09 17.44 -8.38
CA SER A 56 4.55 16.09 -8.15
C SER A 56 5.12 15.08 -9.15
N THR A 57 5.16 15.43 -10.44
CA THR A 57 5.71 14.55 -11.49
C THR A 57 7.21 14.30 -11.31
N ALA A 58 7.96 15.32 -10.89
CA ALA A 58 9.40 15.24 -10.69
C ALA A 58 9.81 14.55 -9.37
N ALA A 59 8.87 14.34 -8.44
CA ALA A 59 9.14 13.74 -7.16
C ALA A 59 9.07 12.20 -7.23
N GLY A 60 10.17 11.56 -6.83
CA GLY A 60 10.28 10.10 -6.67
C GLY A 60 11.30 9.45 -7.60
N GLN A 61 11.33 8.13 -7.58
CA GLN A 61 12.17 7.33 -8.48
C GLN A 61 11.38 6.99 -9.74
N HIS A 62 12.00 7.22 -10.90
CA HIS A 62 11.47 6.90 -12.21
C HIS A 62 12.09 5.59 -12.70
N HIS A 63 11.27 4.67 -13.21
CA HIS A 63 11.78 3.54 -14.00
C HIS A 63 11.83 3.98 -15.47
N ASP A 64 13.03 4.02 -16.04
CA ASP A 64 13.25 4.24 -17.48
C ASP A 64 12.57 5.50 -18.07
N GLY A 65 12.51 6.59 -17.30
CA GLY A 65 11.88 7.85 -17.71
C GLY A 65 10.34 7.83 -17.65
N GLY A 66 9.75 6.74 -17.16
CA GLY A 66 8.32 6.63 -16.88
C GLY A 66 7.90 7.37 -15.62
N GLU A 67 6.60 7.32 -15.33
CA GLU A 67 6.02 7.93 -14.14
C GLU A 67 6.62 7.38 -12.84
N SER A 68 6.77 8.24 -11.82
CA SER A 68 7.24 7.81 -10.51
C SER A 68 6.21 6.92 -9.80
N VAL A 69 6.70 5.94 -9.03
CA VAL A 69 5.83 5.04 -8.24
C VAL A 69 4.91 5.82 -7.30
N GLY A 70 5.41 6.91 -6.72
CA GLY A 70 4.62 7.77 -5.84
C GLY A 70 3.50 8.48 -6.58
N HIS A 71 3.78 9.06 -7.75
CA HIS A 71 2.76 9.74 -8.55
C HIS A 71 1.66 8.77 -9.01
N ALA A 72 2.05 7.56 -9.43
CA ALA A 72 1.09 6.52 -9.82
C ALA A 72 0.25 6.06 -8.62
N SER A 73 0.86 5.94 -7.44
CA SER A 73 0.16 5.65 -6.20
C SER A 73 -0.83 6.75 -5.83
N GLY A 74 -0.47 8.03 -6.01
CA GLY A 74 -1.35 9.16 -5.75
C GLY A 74 -2.64 9.10 -6.55
N ARG A 75 -2.58 8.77 -7.84
CA ARG A 75 -3.80 8.58 -8.64
C ARG A 75 -4.67 7.45 -8.09
N ARG A 76 -4.06 6.32 -7.70
CA ARG A 76 -4.80 5.22 -7.10
C ARG A 76 -5.43 5.61 -5.76
N ILE A 77 -4.75 6.41 -4.94
CA ILE A 77 -5.30 6.93 -3.68
C ILE A 77 -6.55 7.78 -3.94
N VAL A 78 -6.55 8.63 -4.97
CA VAL A 78 -7.73 9.41 -5.38
C VAL A 78 -8.92 8.49 -5.69
N ASP A 79 -8.70 7.43 -6.45
CA ASP A 79 -9.75 6.46 -6.80
C ASP A 79 -10.28 5.74 -5.54
N LEU A 80 -9.39 5.33 -4.64
CA LEU A 80 -9.74 4.68 -3.38
C LEU A 80 -10.57 5.59 -2.46
N LEU A 81 -10.19 6.87 -2.33
CA LEU A 81 -10.93 7.82 -1.50
C LEU A 81 -12.33 8.13 -2.05
N ARG A 82 -12.57 7.89 -3.35
CA ARG A 82 -13.89 8.02 -4.00
C ARG A 82 -14.69 6.71 -4.01
N THR A 83 -14.04 5.60 -3.70
CA THR A 83 -14.66 4.28 -3.73
C THR A 83 -15.39 4.03 -2.42
N LYS A 84 -16.62 3.53 -2.51
CA LYS A 84 -17.41 3.15 -1.33
C LYS A 84 -16.78 1.91 -0.68
N ARG A 85 -16.85 1.83 0.65
CA ARG A 85 -16.19 0.77 1.42
C ARG A 85 -16.64 -0.64 1.02
N GLU A 86 -17.90 -0.80 0.63
CA GLU A 86 -18.48 -2.09 0.21
C GLU A 86 -18.01 -2.53 -1.18
N ALA A 87 -17.40 -1.63 -1.96
CA ALA A 87 -16.87 -1.89 -3.29
C ALA A 87 -15.35 -2.10 -3.30
N LEU A 88 -14.68 -2.00 -2.14
CA LEU A 88 -13.23 -2.21 -2.03
C LEU A 88 -12.89 -3.70 -2.16
N SER A 89 -11.87 -3.98 -2.98
CA SER A 89 -11.30 -5.31 -3.16
C SER A 89 -10.14 -5.59 -2.20
N ASP A 90 -9.71 -6.84 -2.11
CA ASP A 90 -8.52 -7.23 -1.32
C ASP A 90 -7.24 -6.52 -1.80
N ASP A 91 -7.14 -6.27 -3.12
CA ASP A 91 -6.05 -5.52 -3.73
C ASP A 91 -6.06 -4.05 -3.30
N ASP A 92 -7.23 -3.49 -3.02
CA ASP A 92 -7.38 -2.13 -2.51
C ASP A 92 -6.91 -2.04 -1.07
N TYR A 93 -7.30 -3.00 -0.23
CA TYR A 93 -6.79 -3.09 1.13
C TYR A 93 -5.26 -3.35 1.15
N ALA A 94 -4.73 -4.13 0.21
CA ALA A 94 -3.30 -4.32 0.06
C ALA A 94 -2.57 -3.02 -0.29
N HIS A 95 -3.16 -2.21 -1.18
CA HIS A 95 -2.62 -0.91 -1.51
C HIS A 95 -2.68 0.06 -0.33
N MET A 96 -3.79 0.10 0.40
CA MET A 96 -3.94 0.90 1.62
C MET A 96 -2.83 0.60 2.62
N ARG A 97 -2.53 -0.68 2.87
CA ARG A 97 -1.40 -1.09 3.73
C ARG A 97 -0.05 -0.58 3.21
N LYS A 98 0.17 -0.64 1.89
CA LYS A 98 1.39 -0.10 1.25
C LYS A 98 1.52 1.40 1.47
N VAL A 99 0.42 2.15 1.33
CA VAL A 99 0.37 3.61 1.53
C VAL A 99 0.71 3.95 2.98
N VAL A 100 0.05 3.33 3.95
CA VAL A 100 0.31 3.54 5.39
C VAL A 100 1.78 3.28 5.71
N GLY A 101 2.30 2.12 5.27
CA GLY A 101 3.69 1.75 5.51
C GLY A 101 4.70 2.69 4.85
N TYR A 102 4.37 3.26 3.69
CA TYR A 102 5.20 4.28 3.05
C TYR A 102 5.19 5.57 3.85
N VAL A 103 4.01 6.13 4.15
CA VAL A 103 3.83 7.40 4.86
C VAL A 103 4.56 7.36 6.20
N HIS A 104 4.36 6.32 7.03
CA HIS A 104 4.97 6.24 8.36
C HIS A 104 6.50 6.19 8.29
N ARG A 105 7.05 5.37 7.37
CA ARG A 105 8.51 5.27 7.21
C ARG A 105 9.12 6.56 6.69
N HIS A 106 8.45 7.25 5.77
CA HIS A 106 8.96 8.50 5.20
C HIS A 106 8.84 9.66 6.18
N LEU A 107 7.78 9.72 6.99
CA LEU A 107 7.66 10.68 8.10
C LEU A 107 8.79 10.53 9.14
N ALA A 108 9.17 9.29 9.47
CA ALA A 108 10.29 9.03 10.37
C ALA A 108 11.66 9.51 9.84
N GLN A 109 11.75 9.80 8.54
CA GLN A 109 12.95 10.30 7.85
C GLN A 109 12.89 11.81 7.61
N ARG A 110 12.10 12.55 8.40
CA ARG A 110 11.93 14.00 8.25
C ARG A 110 13.28 14.74 8.28
N PRO A 111 13.63 15.51 7.22
CA PRO A 111 14.81 16.35 7.22
C PRO A 111 14.75 17.43 8.30
N SER A 112 15.90 17.89 8.76
CA SER A 112 16.00 19.09 9.58
C SER A 112 15.77 20.35 8.75
N GLY A 113 15.33 21.43 9.40
CA GLY A 113 15.12 22.73 8.76
C GLY A 113 13.72 22.89 8.16
N ASP A 114 13.60 23.86 7.24
CA ASP A 114 12.35 24.07 6.50
C ASP A 114 12.16 22.97 5.45
N VAL A 115 10.97 22.37 5.47
CA VAL A 115 10.58 21.26 4.59
C VAL A 115 9.52 21.67 3.57
N SER A 116 9.14 22.95 3.53
CA SER A 116 8.05 23.50 2.73
C SER A 116 8.15 23.16 1.25
N ASP A 117 9.33 23.28 0.66
CA ASP A 117 9.59 22.98 -0.76
C ASP A 117 10.74 21.96 -0.87
N THR A 118 10.43 20.71 -0.54
CA THR A 118 11.42 19.63 -0.54
C THR A 118 10.90 18.39 -1.23
N ARG A 119 11.80 17.64 -1.87
CA ARG A 119 11.49 16.32 -2.45
C ARG A 119 10.86 15.37 -1.42
N TRP A 120 11.24 15.49 -0.15
CA TRP A 120 10.66 14.71 0.94
C TRP A 120 9.16 15.00 1.10
N ARG A 121 8.78 16.28 1.23
CA ARG A 121 7.38 16.69 1.33
C ARG A 121 6.61 16.34 0.06
N HIS A 122 7.17 16.64 -1.10
CA HIS A 122 6.53 16.37 -2.39
C HIS A 122 6.25 14.87 -2.58
N SER A 123 7.19 14.02 -2.14
CA SER A 123 6.98 12.58 -2.15
C SER A 123 5.85 12.18 -1.20
N LEU A 124 5.81 12.69 0.04
CA LEU A 124 4.68 12.41 0.95
C LEU A 124 3.33 12.86 0.36
N MET A 125 3.28 14.03 -0.29
CA MET A 125 2.07 14.54 -0.93
C MET A 125 1.64 13.69 -2.12
N ASN A 126 2.57 13.09 -2.88
CA ASN A 126 2.23 12.08 -3.89
C ASN A 126 1.55 10.83 -3.29
N TRP A 127 1.79 10.57 -2.01
CA TRP A 127 1.15 9.49 -1.25
C TRP A 127 -0.05 9.97 -0.40
N GLY A 128 -0.58 11.16 -0.70
CA GLY A 128 -1.78 11.71 -0.07
C GLY A 128 -1.58 12.26 1.34
N HIS A 129 -0.33 12.41 1.79
CA HIS A 129 -0.01 12.99 3.10
C HIS A 129 0.75 14.31 2.94
N ASP A 130 0.18 15.41 3.43
CA ASP A 130 0.92 16.66 3.58
C ASP A 130 1.37 16.83 5.04
N PRO A 131 2.67 16.73 5.35
CA PRO A 131 3.19 16.84 6.71
C PRO A 131 3.15 18.27 7.28
N LEU A 132 2.71 19.26 6.50
CA LEU A 132 2.44 20.63 6.96
C LEU A 132 0.95 20.92 7.13
N LYS A 133 0.09 19.94 6.84
CA LYS A 133 -1.35 20.03 7.08
C LYS A 133 -1.66 19.57 8.50
N ALA A 134 -2.34 20.44 9.25
CA ALA A 134 -2.79 20.19 10.62
C ALA A 134 -4.05 19.31 10.67
#